data_AF-A0A259EXN6-F1
#
_entry.id   AF-A0A259EXN6-F1
#
_cell.length_a   1.000
_cell.length_b   1.000
_cell.length_c   1.000
_cell.angle_alpha   90.00
_cell.angle_beta   90.00
_cell.angle_gamma   90.00
#
_symmetry.space_group_name_H-M   'P 1'
#
loop_
_entity.id
_entity.type
_entity.pdbx_description
1 polymer ?
#
loop_
_entity_poly.entity_id
_entity_poly.type
_entity_poly.pdbx_seq_one_letter_code
_entity_poly.pdbx_strand_id
1 'polypeptide(L)'
;MKTLFTLALSALLASGVHAAPFEKGDPAKGKALHDKSCTSCHVGMFGGDGSKMYTRADRKTKTAQQLAARISGCNANTGAGWFPEDEAHVAAYLNRQYYKFR
;
A
#
# COMPACT_ATOMS: atom_id res chain seq x y z
N MET A 1 -21.74 32.96 -50.37
CA MET A 1 -21.00 31.75 -50.78
C MET A 1 -19.83 31.58 -49.83
N LYS A 2 -19.72 30.41 -49.18
CA LYS A 2 -18.49 29.74 -48.66
C LYS A 2 -17.59 30.56 -47.71
N THR A 3 -17.23 30.15 -46.51
CA THR A 3 -17.00 28.83 -45.85
C THR A 3 -16.76 29.17 -44.36
N LEU A 4 -17.33 28.48 -43.36
CA LEU A 4 -16.85 27.22 -42.76
C LEU A 4 -15.34 27.28 -42.44
N PHE A 5 -14.82 27.12 -41.21
CA PHE A 5 -15.09 26.11 -40.19
C PHE A 5 -14.59 26.60 -38.83
N THR A 6 -15.44 26.52 -37.81
CA THR A 6 -15.08 26.48 -36.40
C THR A 6 -14.29 25.19 -36.14
N LEU A 7 -13.04 25.26 -35.67
CA LEU A 7 -12.38 24.11 -35.05
C LEU A 7 -12.28 24.37 -33.56
N ALA A 8 -13.25 23.80 -32.83
CA ALA A 8 -13.32 23.83 -31.38
C ALA A 8 -12.15 23.05 -30.77
N LEU A 9 -11.39 23.75 -29.94
CA LEU A 9 -10.37 23.20 -29.06
C LEU A 9 -11.06 22.56 -27.84
N SER A 10 -11.36 21.27 -27.91
CA SER A 10 -11.89 20.50 -26.78
C SER A 10 -10.88 19.44 -26.35
N ALA A 11 -9.79 19.88 -25.71
CA ALA A 11 -8.92 18.98 -24.97
C ALA A 11 -9.62 18.58 -23.67
N LEU A 12 -10.21 17.38 -23.64
CA LEU A 12 -10.74 16.76 -22.42
C LEU A 12 -9.58 16.55 -21.43
N LEU A 13 -9.51 17.39 -20.40
CA LEU A 13 -8.76 17.13 -19.18
C LEU A 13 -9.49 16.02 -18.41
N ALA A 14 -9.17 14.76 -18.70
CA ALA A 14 -9.56 13.64 -17.86
C ALA A 14 -8.75 13.69 -16.55
N SER A 15 -9.30 14.38 -15.54
CA SER A 15 -8.83 14.28 -14.17
C SER A 15 -9.03 12.84 -13.69
N GLY A 16 -7.99 12.01 -13.82
CA GLY A 16 -8.02 10.63 -13.35
C GLY A 16 -8.18 10.59 -11.84
N VAL A 17 -9.40 10.30 -11.36
CA VAL A 17 -9.67 9.97 -9.97
C VAL A 17 -8.94 8.66 -9.66
N HIS A 18 -7.73 8.77 -9.12
CA HIS A 18 -7.00 7.61 -8.61
C HIS A 18 -7.60 7.24 -7.26
N ALA A 19 -8.25 6.08 -7.22
CA ALA A 19 -8.70 5.51 -5.96
C ALA A 19 -7.48 5.17 -5.13
N ALA A 20 -7.47 5.62 -3.86
CA ALA A 20 -6.37 5.32 -2.97
C ALA A 20 -6.23 3.79 -2.78
N PRO A 21 -5.00 3.28 -2.63
CA PRO A 21 -4.78 1.86 -2.47
C PRO A 21 -5.22 1.41 -1.06
N PHE A 22 -5.76 0.20 -0.99
CA PHE A 22 -6.17 -0.48 0.26
C PHE A 22 -7.34 0.17 1.02
N GLU A 23 -8.14 1.01 0.37
CA GLU A 23 -9.31 1.70 0.97
C GLU A 23 -10.33 0.75 1.61
N LYS A 24 -10.40 -0.50 1.14
CA LYS A 24 -11.30 -1.53 1.68
C LYS A 24 -10.76 -2.21 2.94
N GLY A 25 -9.49 -1.98 3.29
CA GLY A 25 -8.89 -2.58 4.48
C GLY A 25 -9.25 -1.81 5.74
N ASP A 26 -9.36 -2.51 6.87
CA ASP A 26 -9.48 -1.93 8.21
C ASP A 26 -8.09 -1.83 8.83
N PRO A 27 -7.51 -0.63 8.96
CA PRO A 27 -6.17 -0.48 9.51
C PRO A 27 -6.04 -0.81 11.00
N ALA A 28 -7.14 -0.80 11.77
CA ALA A 28 -7.09 -1.19 13.18
C ALA A 28 -6.90 -2.70 13.30
N LYS A 29 -7.66 -3.48 12.54
CA LYS A 29 -7.44 -4.93 12.37
C LYS A 29 -6.06 -5.21 11.80
N GLY A 30 -5.66 -4.44 10.78
CA GLY A 30 -4.35 -4.53 10.15
C GLY A 30 -3.19 -4.35 11.13
N LYS A 31 -3.30 -3.38 12.04
CA LYS A 31 -2.31 -3.18 13.10
C LYS A 31 -2.21 -4.40 14.01
N ALA A 32 -3.35 -4.95 14.46
CA ALA A 32 -3.34 -6.12 15.34
C ALA A 32 -2.71 -7.35 14.67
N LEU A 33 -3.03 -7.60 13.40
CA LEU A 33 -2.43 -8.67 12.60
C LEU A 33 -0.93 -8.46 12.39
N HIS A 34 -0.53 -7.26 12.00
CA HIS A 34 0.88 -6.87 11.85
C HIS A 34 1.66 -7.08 13.14
N ASP A 35 1.14 -6.61 14.27
CA ASP A 35 1.82 -6.67 15.55
C ASP A 35 2.03 -8.11 15.99
N LYS A 36 1.06 -8.99 15.70
CA LYS A 36 1.12 -10.42 16.00
C LYS A 36 2.14 -11.18 15.13
N SER A 37 2.20 -10.89 13.84
CA SER A 37 2.91 -11.77 12.88
C SER A 37 4.19 -11.18 12.28
N CYS A 38 4.37 -9.85 12.28
CA CYS A 38 5.49 -9.22 11.56
C CYS A 38 6.58 -8.67 12.49
N THR A 39 6.20 -8.19 13.67
CA THR A 39 7.08 -7.40 14.54
C THR A 39 8.28 -8.19 15.06
N SER A 40 8.11 -9.45 15.46
CA SER A 40 9.19 -10.28 16.02
C SER A 40 10.41 -10.33 15.09
N CYS A 41 10.20 -10.68 13.81
CA CYS A 41 11.28 -10.72 12.83
C CYS A 41 11.85 -9.32 12.56
N HIS A 42 11.00 -8.28 12.47
CA HIS A 42 11.47 -6.93 12.19
C HIS A 42 12.31 -6.35 13.33
N VAL A 43 11.94 -6.60 14.58
CA VAL A 43 12.72 -6.26 15.77
C VAL A 43 14.03 -7.05 15.78
N GLY A 44 14.01 -8.35 15.49
CA GLY A 44 15.22 -9.16 15.39
C GLY A 44 16.20 -8.65 14.32
N MET A 45 15.70 -8.13 13.20
CA MET A 45 16.52 -7.63 12.09
C MET A 45 17.04 -6.19 12.29
N PHE A 46 16.24 -5.31 12.91
CA PHE A 46 16.53 -3.87 12.92
C PHE A 46 16.57 -3.24 14.32
N GLY A 47 16.25 -4.00 15.37
CA GLY A 47 16.15 -3.54 16.74
C GLY A 47 14.98 -2.58 16.99
N GLY A 48 14.91 -2.04 18.20
CA GLY A 48 13.87 -1.10 18.62
C GLY A 48 12.47 -1.70 18.49
N ASP A 49 11.57 -0.96 17.86
CA ASP A 49 10.19 -1.39 17.57
C ASP A 49 10.05 -2.11 16.21
N GLY A 50 11.16 -2.36 15.49
CA GLY A 50 11.16 -2.97 14.17
C GLY A 50 10.67 -2.05 13.03
N SER A 51 10.25 -0.81 13.31
CA SER A 51 9.69 0.11 12.31
C SER A 51 10.68 0.52 11.22
N LYS A 52 11.99 0.41 11.49
CA LYS A 52 13.07 0.57 10.51
C LYS A 52 12.91 -0.33 9.27
N MET A 53 12.15 -1.42 9.37
CA MET A 53 11.77 -2.20 8.20
C MET A 53 11.04 -1.36 7.13
N TYR A 54 10.28 -0.35 7.55
CA TYR A 54 9.41 0.47 6.69
C TYR A 54 9.95 1.89 6.44
N THR A 55 10.80 2.41 7.33
CA THR A 55 11.23 3.82 7.33
C THR A 55 12.65 4.05 6.82
N ARG A 56 13.48 3.01 6.71
CA ARG A 56 14.87 3.16 6.25
C ARG A 56 14.98 3.73 4.82
N ALA A 57 16.03 4.51 4.57
CA ALA A 57 16.23 5.21 3.30
C ALA A 57 16.32 4.26 2.09
N ASP A 58 16.97 3.09 2.28
CA ASP A 58 17.17 2.08 1.25
C ASP A 58 16.00 1.08 1.14
N ARG A 59 14.82 1.36 1.73
CA ARG A 59 13.66 0.45 1.67
C ARG A 59 13.33 0.08 0.23
N LYS A 60 13.04 -1.20 -0.03
CA LYS A 60 12.80 -1.71 -1.38
C LYS A 60 11.35 -1.54 -1.84
N THR A 61 10.40 -1.48 -0.91
CA THR A 61 8.99 -1.26 -1.22
C THR A 61 8.73 0.21 -1.56
N LYS A 62 8.44 0.48 -2.84
CA LYS A 62 8.23 1.81 -3.41
C LYS A 62 6.82 2.02 -3.99
N THR A 63 6.03 0.96 -4.17
CA THR A 63 4.65 1.05 -4.67
C THR A 63 3.66 0.24 -3.84
N ALA A 64 2.36 0.51 -4.01
CA ALA A 64 1.29 -0.25 -3.36
C ALA A 64 1.33 -1.73 -3.76
N GLN A 65 1.52 -2.06 -5.04
CA GLN A 65 1.62 -3.46 -5.48
C GLN A 65 2.79 -4.19 -4.82
N GLN A 66 3.94 -3.52 -4.69
CA GLN A 66 5.10 -4.09 -4.00
C GLN A 66 4.84 -4.29 -2.50
N LEU A 67 4.06 -3.41 -1.86
CA LEU A 67 3.68 -3.58 -0.46
C LEU A 67 2.76 -4.79 -0.28
N ALA A 68 1.74 -4.93 -1.13
CA ALA A 68 0.84 -6.09 -1.12
C ALA A 68 1.62 -7.40 -1.30
N ALA A 69 2.49 -7.46 -2.32
CA ALA A 69 3.34 -8.63 -2.57
C ALA A 69 4.27 -8.93 -1.39
N ARG A 70 4.83 -7.90 -0.75
CA ARG A 70 5.68 -8.07 0.43
C ARG A 70 4.89 -8.64 1.61
N ILE A 71 3.67 -8.15 1.84
CA ILE A 71 2.79 -8.63 2.92
C ILE A 71 2.43 -10.10 2.68
N SER A 72 2.08 -10.48 1.45
CA SER A 72 1.79 -11.87 1.11
C SER A 72 3.00 -12.79 1.35
N GLY A 73 4.20 -12.35 0.97
CA GLY A 73 5.44 -13.06 1.31
C GLY A 73 5.67 -13.17 2.83
N CYS A 74 5.37 -12.12 3.60
CA CYS A 74 5.44 -12.16 5.06
C CYS A 74 4.41 -13.14 5.66
N ASN A 75 3.18 -13.17 5.16
CA ASN A 75 2.13 -14.11 5.55
C ASN A 75 2.61 -15.56 5.35
N ALA A 76 3.15 -15.87 4.17
CA ALA A 76 3.71 -17.19 3.88
C ALA A 76 4.89 -17.55 4.80
N ASN A 77 5.85 -16.65 4.98
CA ASN A 77 7.05 -16.90 5.79
C ASN A 77 6.74 -17.08 7.28
N THR A 78 5.69 -16.44 7.77
CA THR A 78 5.27 -16.52 9.18
C THR A 78 4.27 -17.64 9.43
N GLY A 79 3.72 -18.24 8.37
CA GLY A 79 2.64 -19.23 8.47
C GLY A 79 1.36 -18.63 9.08
N ALA A 80 1.11 -17.34 8.89
CA ALA A 80 -0.01 -16.66 9.55
C ALA A 80 -1.39 -17.09 9.03
N GLY A 81 -1.44 -17.68 7.83
CA GLY A 81 -2.66 -18.27 7.26
C GLY A 81 -3.72 -17.24 6.88
N TRP A 82 -3.30 -16.00 6.58
CA TRP A 82 -4.23 -14.92 6.25
C TRP A 82 -4.86 -15.11 4.88
N PHE A 83 -6.13 -14.73 4.80
CA PHE A 83 -6.85 -14.55 3.54
C PHE A 83 -6.53 -13.17 2.94
N PRO A 84 -6.86 -12.94 1.66
CA PRO A 84 -6.59 -11.66 1.00
C PRO A 84 -7.16 -10.43 1.73
N GLU A 85 -8.27 -10.58 2.44
CA GLU A 85 -8.91 -9.50 3.21
C GLU A 85 -8.06 -9.07 4.40
N ASP A 86 -7.48 -10.02 5.11
CA ASP A 86 -6.56 -9.78 6.23
C ASP A 86 -5.26 -9.14 5.76
N GLU A 87 -4.72 -9.60 4.62
CA GLU A 87 -3.57 -8.96 3.98
C GLU A 87 -3.89 -7.50 3.59
N ALA A 88 -5.09 -7.25 3.08
CA ALA A 88 -5.54 -5.90 2.75
C ALA A 88 -5.70 -5.02 4.00
N HIS A 89 -6.13 -5.56 5.14
CA HIS A 89 -6.16 -4.85 6.42
C HIS A 89 -4.75 -4.41 6.83
N VAL A 90 -3.78 -5.33 6.78
CA VAL A 90 -2.36 -5.03 7.08
C VAL A 90 -1.79 -4.00 6.10
N ALA A 91 -2.10 -4.13 4.81
CA ALA A 91 -1.68 -3.18 3.80
C ALA A 91 -2.24 -1.78 4.04
N ALA A 92 -3.51 -1.67 4.44
CA ALA A 92 -4.14 -0.41 4.81
C ALA A 92 -3.47 0.23 6.03
N TYR A 93 -3.14 -0.57 7.07
CA TYR A 93 -2.38 -0.09 8.22
C TYR A 93 -1.00 0.43 7.83
N LEU A 94 -0.20 -0.37 7.13
CA LEU A 94 1.15 -0.02 6.75
C LEU A 94 1.17 1.18 5.79
N ASN A 95 0.23 1.23 4.85
CA ASN A 95 0.12 2.36 3.93
C ASN A 95 -0.23 3.64 4.69
N ARG A 96 -1.22 3.58 5.58
CA ARG A 96 -1.62 4.73 6.39
C ARG A 96 -0.51 5.17 7.34
N GLN A 97 0.27 4.28 7.92
CA GLN A 97 1.28 4.66 8.91
C GLN A 97 2.59 5.13 8.25
N TYR A 98 3.10 4.41 7.25
CA TYR A 98 4.49 4.55 6.78
C TYR A 98 4.65 4.92 5.30
N TYR A 99 3.79 4.44 4.41
CA TYR A 99 4.04 4.53 2.97
C TYR A 99 3.32 5.69 2.27
N LYS A 100 2.07 5.95 2.62
CA LYS A 100 1.24 7.05 2.06
C LYS A 100 1.12 7.00 0.53
N PHE A 101 1.08 5.80 -0.05
CA PHE A 101 0.81 5.61 -1.47
C PHE A 101 -0.58 6.15 -1.82
N ARG A 102 -0.71 6.65 -3.06
CA ARG A 102 -1.92 7.24 -3.64
C ARG A 102 -2.35 6.46 -4.87
#